data_AF-A0A7C1VLH7-F1
#
_entry.id   AF-A0A7C1VLH7-F1
#
_cell.length_a   1.000
_cell.length_b   1.000
_cell.length_c   1.000
_cell.angle_alpha   90.00
_cell.angle_beta   90.00
_cell.angle_gamma   90.00
#
_symmetry.space_group_name_H-M   'P 1'
#
loop_
_entity.id
_entity.type
_entity.pdbx_description
1 polymer ?
#
loop_
_entity_poly.entity_id
_entity_poly.type
_entity_poly.pdbx_seq_one_letter_code
_entity_poly.pdbx_strand_id
1 'polypeptide(L)'
;NTIAIDGKPWPEAYSWTWGPKFKPNSHRVTAPVQKGKWSLAIDGEIIWPAIFRQLWHQVFSPDEVSIAAVVALKNGKWTIAVDGKPWNNTVDGAVVEPVFSPDGKKIAAIVKLDEPVVELKPYRVWSIIVDDYIWPEWFDMVWDPVFSPDGENVATKVERNHKYTWAINGKVWNKEFDAIWPPIFSPDGNKMLLRCIENGKYYRRIIPVSEILG
;
A
#
# COMPACT_ATOMS: atom_id res chain seq x y z
N ASN A 1 -18.22 -9.50 20.53
CA ASN A 1 -17.81 -9.90 19.16
C ASN A 1 -16.56 -10.76 19.23
N THR A 2 -16.47 -11.84 18.45
CA THR A 2 -15.31 -12.74 18.41
C THR A 2 -15.19 -13.34 17.00
N ILE A 3 -14.09 -14.05 16.73
CA ILE A 3 -13.86 -14.80 15.50
C ILE A 3 -13.97 -16.28 15.82
N ALA A 4 -14.61 -17.05 14.94
CA ALA A 4 -14.62 -18.50 15.01
C ALA A 4 -13.82 -19.11 13.87
N ILE A 5 -12.96 -20.07 14.19
CA ILE A 5 -12.20 -20.89 13.24
C ILE A 5 -12.78 -22.29 13.33
N ASP A 6 -13.27 -22.84 12.22
CA ASP A 6 -13.91 -24.16 12.14
C ASP A 6 -15.03 -24.36 13.19
N GLY A 7 -15.85 -23.33 13.38
CA GLY A 7 -16.96 -23.34 14.35
C GLY A 7 -16.54 -23.18 15.81
N LYS A 8 -15.25 -23.04 16.11
CA LYS A 8 -14.73 -22.81 17.46
C LYS A 8 -14.39 -21.33 17.64
N PRO A 9 -15.08 -20.59 18.53
CA PRO A 9 -14.75 -19.19 18.79
C PRO A 9 -13.40 -19.05 19.49
N TRP A 10 -12.72 -17.93 19.26
CA TRP A 10 -11.60 -17.51 20.10
C TRP A 10 -12.05 -17.39 21.56
N PRO A 11 -11.17 -17.69 22.53
CA PRO A 11 -11.52 -17.69 23.94
C PRO A 11 -11.91 -16.29 24.46
N GLU A 12 -11.34 -15.25 23.85
CA GLU A 12 -11.59 -13.86 24.21
C GLU A 12 -12.71 -13.23 23.37
N ALA A 13 -13.47 -12.35 24.02
CA ALA A 13 -14.47 -11.52 23.37
C ALA A 13 -14.02 -10.05 23.35
N TYR A 14 -14.27 -9.38 22.23
CA TYR A 14 -13.94 -7.98 21.99
C TYR A 14 -15.19 -7.15 21.75
N SER A 15 -15.09 -5.83 21.96
CA SER A 15 -16.15 -4.89 21.60
C SER A 15 -16.36 -4.91 20.09
N TRP A 16 -15.28 -4.92 19.32
CA TRP A 16 -15.31 -5.02 17.87
C TRP A 16 -14.17 -5.91 17.37
N THR A 17 -14.41 -6.59 16.26
CA THR A 17 -13.41 -7.27 15.47
C THR A 17 -13.88 -7.29 14.02
N TRP A 18 -12.96 -7.19 13.07
CA TRP A 18 -13.29 -7.22 11.65
C TRP A 18 -12.10 -7.65 10.81
N GLY A 19 -12.36 -7.96 9.53
CA GLY A 19 -11.34 -8.25 8.53
C GLY A 19 -10.37 -9.37 8.93
N PRO A 20 -10.83 -10.55 9.39
CA PRO A 20 -9.93 -11.65 9.70
C PRO A 20 -9.14 -12.06 8.45
N LYS A 21 -7.87 -12.39 8.63
CA LYS A 21 -7.00 -12.93 7.57
C LYS A 21 -6.22 -14.12 8.09
N PHE A 22 -6.13 -15.17 7.28
CA PHE A 22 -5.23 -16.27 7.57
C PHE A 22 -3.78 -15.79 7.51
N LYS A 23 -2.98 -16.26 8.46
CA LYS A 23 -1.53 -16.29 8.28
C LYS A 23 -1.24 -17.23 7.11
N PRO A 24 -0.44 -16.83 6.11
CA PRO A 24 -0.09 -17.72 5.00
C PRO A 24 0.50 -19.04 5.51
N ASN A 25 0.31 -20.11 4.74
CA ASN A 25 0.81 -21.47 5.06
C ASN A 25 0.47 -21.98 6.49
N SER A 26 -0.61 -21.47 7.08
CA SER A 26 -0.99 -21.76 8.46
C SER A 26 -2.51 -21.78 8.62
N HIS A 27 -2.99 -22.34 9.74
CA HIS A 27 -4.40 -22.29 10.14
C HIS A 27 -4.69 -21.15 11.13
N ARG A 28 -3.67 -20.35 11.45
CA ARG A 28 -3.80 -19.21 12.37
C ARG A 28 -4.48 -18.04 11.68
N VAL A 29 -5.29 -17.29 12.41
CA VAL A 29 -6.02 -16.13 11.89
C VAL A 29 -5.62 -14.88 12.66
N THR A 30 -5.28 -13.82 11.94
CA THR A 30 -5.13 -12.48 12.51
C THR A 30 -6.39 -11.66 12.31
N ALA A 31 -6.68 -10.78 13.25
CA ALA A 31 -7.70 -9.77 13.06
C ALA A 31 -7.45 -8.51 13.89
N PRO A 32 -7.80 -7.34 13.34
CA PRO A 32 -8.10 -6.15 14.12
C PRO A 32 -9.14 -6.48 15.21
N VAL A 33 -8.83 -6.12 16.45
CA VAL A 33 -9.72 -6.29 17.61
C VAL A 33 -9.73 -5.02 18.46
N GLN A 34 -10.84 -4.73 19.11
CA GLN A 34 -10.99 -3.54 19.95
C GLN A 34 -11.49 -3.88 21.36
N LYS A 35 -10.76 -3.36 22.36
CA LYS A 35 -11.18 -3.28 23.76
C LYS A 35 -10.75 -1.91 24.31
N GLY A 36 -11.57 -0.89 24.05
CA GLY A 36 -11.24 0.53 24.26
C GLY A 36 -10.43 1.14 23.11
N LYS A 37 -9.24 0.60 22.82
CA LYS A 37 -8.42 0.93 21.64
C LYS A 37 -8.30 -0.27 20.73
N TRP A 38 -7.98 -0.02 19.46
CA TRP A 38 -7.69 -1.07 18.49
C TRP A 38 -6.30 -1.64 18.73
N SER A 39 -6.20 -2.95 18.51
CA SER A 39 -4.97 -3.72 18.42
C SER A 39 -5.13 -4.80 17.33
N LEU A 40 -4.07 -5.57 17.11
CA LEU A 40 -4.08 -6.77 16.29
C LEU A 40 -3.96 -8.00 17.20
N ALA A 41 -4.81 -8.99 16.96
CA ALA A 41 -4.73 -10.30 17.59
C ALA A 41 -4.41 -11.39 16.57
N ILE A 42 -3.84 -12.50 17.05
CA ILE A 42 -3.73 -13.77 16.34
C ILE A 42 -4.30 -14.88 17.21
N ASP A 43 -5.30 -15.60 16.72
CA ASP A 43 -6.01 -16.65 17.46
C ASP A 43 -6.54 -16.22 18.84
N GLY A 44 -6.92 -14.95 18.98
CA GLY A 44 -7.38 -14.35 20.25
C GLY A 44 -6.27 -13.82 21.16
N GLU A 45 -5.00 -14.00 20.82
CA GLU A 45 -3.87 -13.41 21.55
C GLU A 45 -3.50 -12.05 20.97
N ILE A 46 -3.42 -11.02 21.81
CA ILE A 46 -3.03 -9.67 21.40
C ILE A 46 -1.53 -9.65 21.09
N ILE A 47 -1.16 -9.27 19.86
CA ILE A 47 0.24 -9.21 19.41
C ILE A 47 0.75 -7.78 19.20
N TRP A 48 -0.13 -6.80 19.10
CA TRP A 48 0.23 -5.38 18.95
C TRP A 48 -0.18 -4.57 20.19
N PRO A 49 0.42 -3.38 20.42
CA PRO A 49 -0.04 -2.50 21.48
C PRO A 49 -1.46 -1.98 21.18
N ALA A 50 -2.31 -1.95 22.21
CA ALA A 50 -3.68 -1.41 22.12
C ALA A 50 -3.69 0.13 22.20
N ILE A 51 -3.09 0.79 21.21
CA ILE A 51 -2.93 2.26 21.16
C ILE A 51 -3.68 2.91 20.01
N PHE A 52 -4.16 2.12 19.04
CA PHE A 52 -4.70 2.64 17.80
C PHE A 52 -6.15 3.09 17.97
N ARG A 53 -6.50 4.19 17.31
CA ARG A 53 -7.89 4.63 17.20
C ARG A 53 -8.66 3.87 16.11
N GLN A 54 -7.97 3.49 15.04
CA GLN A 54 -8.47 2.66 13.95
C GLN A 54 -7.33 1.77 13.43
N LEU A 55 -7.65 0.55 13.01
CA LEU A 55 -6.71 -0.45 12.47
C LEU A 55 -7.46 -1.35 11.47
N TRP A 56 -6.92 -1.52 10.26
CA TRP A 56 -7.46 -2.42 9.24
C TRP A 56 -6.42 -2.75 8.16
N HIS A 57 -6.81 -3.56 7.16
CA HIS A 57 -5.96 -3.96 6.02
C HIS A 57 -4.58 -4.49 6.44
N GLN A 58 -4.55 -5.41 7.41
CA GLN A 58 -3.31 -6.08 7.81
C GLN A 58 -2.81 -7.01 6.69
N VAL A 59 -1.51 -7.05 6.45
CA VAL A 59 -0.87 -7.91 5.45
C VAL A 59 0.40 -8.51 6.04
N PHE A 60 0.72 -9.74 5.66
CA PHE A 60 1.97 -10.38 6.06
C PHE A 60 3.08 -10.06 5.06
N SER A 61 4.31 -9.97 5.55
CA SER A 61 5.51 -10.02 4.71
C SER A 61 5.61 -11.37 3.99
N PRO A 62 6.38 -11.47 2.89
CA PRO A 62 6.52 -12.73 2.15
C PRO A 62 7.08 -13.91 2.96
N ASP A 63 7.92 -13.62 3.96
CA ASP A 63 8.47 -14.60 4.90
C ASP A 63 7.54 -14.87 6.11
N GLU A 64 6.38 -14.21 6.15
CA GLU A 64 5.34 -14.33 7.19
C GLU A 64 5.80 -13.97 8.61
N VAL A 65 6.90 -13.23 8.74
CA VAL A 65 7.45 -12.81 10.04
C VAL A 65 6.84 -11.49 10.48
N SER A 66 6.73 -10.52 9.58
CA SER A 66 6.24 -9.18 9.87
C SER A 66 4.81 -8.98 9.38
N ILE A 67 4.10 -8.09 10.06
CA ILE A 67 2.76 -7.64 9.67
C ILE A 67 2.79 -6.13 9.49
N ALA A 68 2.25 -5.67 8.37
CA ALA A 68 1.93 -4.26 8.14
C ALA A 68 0.42 -4.06 8.18
N ALA A 69 -0.05 -2.90 8.64
CA ALA A 69 -1.47 -2.56 8.60
C ALA A 69 -1.69 -1.05 8.50
N VAL A 70 -2.83 -0.64 7.96
CA VAL A 70 -3.26 0.75 8.00
C VAL A 70 -3.78 1.07 9.41
N VAL A 71 -3.27 2.14 10.00
CA VAL A 71 -3.62 2.57 11.36
C VAL A 71 -3.89 4.07 11.42
N ALA A 72 -4.56 4.49 12.48
CA ALA A 72 -4.61 5.89 12.89
C ALA A 72 -4.47 6.00 14.42
N LEU A 73 -3.56 6.85 14.89
CA LEU A 73 -3.42 7.15 16.33
C LEU A 73 -4.42 8.24 16.78
N LYS A 74 -4.79 9.13 15.85
CA LYS A 74 -5.73 10.24 16.04
C LYS A 74 -6.78 10.20 14.94
N ASN A 75 -7.90 10.90 15.12
CA ASN A 75 -8.94 10.94 14.10
C ASN A 75 -8.40 11.52 12.80
N GLY A 76 -8.66 10.84 11.69
CA GLY A 76 -8.31 11.32 10.36
C GLY A 76 -6.81 11.56 10.17
N LYS A 77 -5.94 10.85 10.90
CA LYS A 77 -4.48 10.88 10.70
C LYS A 77 -4.01 9.46 10.44
N TRP A 78 -3.99 9.09 9.17
CA TRP A 78 -3.74 7.74 8.69
C TRP A 78 -2.27 7.50 8.40
N THR A 79 -1.78 6.30 8.70
CA THR A 79 -0.43 5.85 8.36
C THR A 79 -0.38 4.32 8.31
N ILE A 80 0.81 3.75 8.08
CA ILE A 80 1.07 2.32 8.23
C ILE A 80 1.74 2.07 9.59
N ALA A 81 1.41 0.96 10.23
CA ALA A 81 2.21 0.37 11.29
C ALA A 81 2.82 -0.94 10.83
N VAL A 82 4.07 -1.18 11.24
CA VAL A 82 4.79 -2.43 11.04
C VAL A 82 5.06 -3.03 12.42
N ASP A 83 4.56 -4.24 12.66
CA ASP A 83 4.70 -4.95 13.93
C ASP A 83 4.30 -4.08 15.14
N GLY A 84 3.19 -3.36 15.00
CA GLY A 84 2.62 -2.51 16.05
C GLY A 84 3.30 -1.14 16.21
N LYS A 85 4.28 -0.82 15.37
CA LYS A 85 4.98 0.47 15.37
C LYS A 85 4.49 1.34 14.20
N PRO A 86 3.73 2.42 14.45
CA PRO A 86 3.31 3.33 13.39
C PRO A 86 4.50 4.12 12.84
N TRP A 87 4.46 4.39 11.55
CA TRP A 87 5.31 5.39 10.89
C TRP A 87 5.03 6.81 11.41
N ASN A 88 5.98 7.72 11.19
CA ASN A 88 5.88 9.09 11.71
C ASN A 88 4.98 9.97 10.84
N ASN A 89 5.08 9.83 9.51
CA ASN A 89 4.26 10.59 8.58
C ASN A 89 2.83 10.07 8.63
N THR A 90 1.90 11.02 8.61
CA THR A 90 0.46 10.75 8.59
C THR A 90 -0.19 11.59 7.51
N VAL A 91 -1.29 11.08 6.96
CA VAL A 91 -2.09 11.77 5.94
C VAL A 91 -3.53 11.91 6.40
N ASP A 92 -4.17 13.00 5.97
CA ASP A 92 -5.52 13.36 6.39
C ASP A 92 -6.61 12.72 5.50
N GLY A 93 -6.20 12.27 4.31
CA GLY A 93 -7.07 11.63 3.35
C GLY A 93 -7.39 10.19 3.72
N ALA A 94 -6.50 9.30 3.32
CA ALA A 94 -6.60 7.86 3.50
C ALA A 94 -5.24 7.21 3.20
N VAL A 95 -5.03 6.02 3.73
CA VAL A 95 -3.97 5.11 3.30
C VAL A 95 -4.64 3.81 2.85
N VAL A 96 -4.27 3.33 1.68
CA VAL A 96 -4.76 2.05 1.12
C VAL A 96 -3.91 0.90 1.67
N GLU A 97 -4.37 -0.33 1.48
CA GLU A 97 -3.66 -1.55 1.88
C GLU A 97 -2.18 -1.52 1.45
N PRO A 98 -1.24 -1.77 2.39
CA PRO A 98 0.19 -1.76 2.09
C PRO A 98 0.62 -3.00 1.30
N VAL A 99 1.74 -2.87 0.59
CA VAL A 99 2.39 -3.92 -0.18
C VAL A 99 3.84 -4.04 0.29
N PHE A 100 4.29 -5.26 0.58
CA PHE A 100 5.69 -5.54 0.89
C PHE A 100 6.53 -5.72 -0.39
N SER A 101 7.82 -5.37 -0.32
CA SER A 101 8.82 -5.81 -1.29
C SER A 101 8.98 -7.33 -1.27
N PRO A 102 9.51 -7.95 -2.35
CA PRO A 102 9.68 -9.41 -2.42
C PRO A 102 10.55 -9.99 -1.30
N ASP A 103 11.50 -9.21 -0.79
CA ASP A 103 12.38 -9.57 0.33
C ASP A 103 11.82 -9.20 1.71
N GLY A 104 10.62 -8.59 1.76
CA GLY A 104 9.92 -8.21 2.99
C GLY A 104 10.48 -6.98 3.70
N LYS A 105 11.52 -6.31 3.17
CA LYS A 105 12.21 -5.23 3.88
C LYS A 105 11.62 -3.84 3.68
N LYS A 106 10.94 -3.61 2.56
CA LYS A 106 10.31 -2.32 2.23
C LYS A 106 8.81 -2.47 2.11
N ILE A 107 8.09 -1.39 2.36
CA ILE A 107 6.64 -1.33 2.24
C ILE A 107 6.24 -0.08 1.46
N ALA A 108 5.32 -0.25 0.51
CA ALA A 108 4.70 0.85 -0.20
C ALA A 108 3.18 0.85 0.04
N ALA A 109 2.57 2.03 0.04
CA ALA A 109 1.11 2.16 0.06
C ALA A 109 0.66 3.38 -0.74
N ILE A 110 -0.55 3.32 -1.29
CA ILE A 110 -1.21 4.49 -1.88
C ILE A 110 -1.71 5.38 -0.75
N VAL A 111 -1.45 6.68 -0.86
CA VAL A 111 -1.93 7.70 0.08
C VAL A 111 -2.80 8.72 -0.64
N LYS A 112 -3.86 9.14 0.04
CA LYS A 112 -4.68 10.28 -0.36
C LYS A 112 -4.27 11.47 0.50
N LEU A 113 -3.79 12.53 -0.15
CA LEU A 113 -3.30 13.73 0.48
C LEU A 113 -4.39 14.81 0.46
N ASP A 114 -4.40 15.65 1.49
CA ASP A 114 -5.07 16.95 1.38
C ASP A 114 -4.26 17.85 0.42
N GLU A 115 -4.94 18.81 -0.20
CA GLU A 115 -4.48 19.59 -1.36
C GLU A 115 -3.06 20.15 -1.22
N PRO A 116 -2.19 20.03 -2.24
CA PRO A 116 -1.01 20.86 -2.34
C PRO A 116 -1.44 22.30 -2.66
N VAL A 117 -1.11 23.25 -1.78
CA VAL A 117 -1.46 24.69 -1.80
C VAL A 117 -1.17 25.40 -3.14
N VAL A 118 -0.42 24.77 -4.05
CA VAL A 118 0.22 25.39 -5.21
C VAL A 118 -0.66 25.38 -6.47
N GLU A 119 -1.64 24.47 -6.58
CA GLU A 119 -2.53 24.40 -7.74
C GLU A 119 -3.95 24.13 -7.27
N LEU A 120 -4.82 25.14 -7.41
CA LEU A 120 -6.23 25.24 -7.01
C LEU A 120 -7.13 24.08 -7.51
N LYS A 121 -6.81 22.83 -7.18
CA LYS A 121 -7.62 21.66 -7.48
C LYS A 121 -8.59 21.49 -6.32
N PRO A 122 -9.92 21.58 -6.54
CA PRO A 122 -10.91 21.52 -5.46
C PRO A 122 -11.09 20.12 -4.86
N TYR A 123 -10.12 19.22 -5.03
CA TYR A 123 -10.18 17.82 -4.62
C TYR A 123 -8.82 17.28 -4.16
N ARG A 124 -8.90 16.31 -3.24
CA ARG A 124 -7.77 15.53 -2.74
C ARG A 124 -7.04 14.82 -3.87
N VAL A 125 -5.71 14.79 -3.79
CA VAL A 125 -4.81 14.12 -4.74
C VAL A 125 -4.25 12.82 -4.16
N TRP A 126 -3.66 11.99 -5.00
CA TRP A 126 -3.08 10.71 -4.63
C TRP A 126 -1.56 10.70 -4.81
N SER A 127 -0.86 9.95 -3.97
CA SER A 127 0.58 9.69 -4.08
C SER A 127 0.91 8.30 -3.54
N ILE A 128 2.20 7.96 -3.47
CA ILE A 128 2.73 6.75 -2.83
C ILE A 128 3.55 7.16 -1.60
N ILE A 129 3.42 6.40 -0.51
CA ILE A 129 4.36 6.41 0.60
C ILE A 129 5.19 5.12 0.54
N VAL A 130 6.51 5.23 0.73
CA VAL A 130 7.43 4.09 0.81
C VAL A 130 8.29 4.27 2.06
N ASP A 131 8.26 3.31 3.00
CA ASP A 131 9.05 3.33 4.24
C ASP A 131 9.05 4.70 4.96
N ASP A 132 7.85 5.20 5.29
CA ASP A 132 7.65 6.50 5.94
C ASP A 132 8.02 7.73 5.07
N TYR A 133 8.35 7.56 3.79
CA TYR A 133 8.63 8.66 2.85
C TYR A 133 7.52 8.81 1.80
N ILE A 134 6.80 9.93 1.82
CA ILE A 134 5.78 10.26 0.80
C ILE A 134 6.50 10.82 -0.44
N TRP A 135 6.20 10.28 -1.61
CA TRP A 135 6.72 10.81 -2.86
C TRP A 135 6.34 12.30 -3.03
N PRO A 136 7.24 13.13 -3.56
CA PRO A 136 6.97 14.57 -3.73
C PRO A 136 5.93 14.85 -4.81
N GLU A 137 5.80 13.93 -5.77
CA GLU A 137 4.81 14.00 -6.85
C GLU A 137 3.43 13.53 -6.39
N TRP A 138 2.41 14.14 -6.96
CA TRP A 138 1.00 13.82 -6.74
C TRP A 138 0.25 13.69 -8.07
N PHE A 139 -0.87 12.99 -8.03
CA PHE A 139 -1.59 12.52 -9.21
C PHE A 139 -3.10 12.61 -8.99
N ASP A 140 -3.85 12.69 -10.09
CA ASP A 140 -5.32 12.63 -10.04
C ASP A 140 -5.78 11.24 -9.61
N MET A 141 -5.02 10.20 -10.01
CA MET A 141 -5.17 8.82 -9.55
C MET A 141 -3.82 8.09 -9.54
N VAL A 142 -3.69 7.14 -8.61
CA VAL A 142 -2.57 6.20 -8.52
C VAL A 142 -3.12 4.78 -8.36
N TRP A 143 -2.45 3.80 -8.96
CA TRP A 143 -2.78 2.38 -8.83
C TRP A 143 -1.75 1.64 -8.00
N ASP A 144 -2.02 0.37 -7.71
CA ASP A 144 -1.19 -0.43 -6.80
C ASP A 144 0.29 -0.38 -7.20
N PRO A 145 1.20 -0.09 -6.24
CA PRO A 145 2.62 -0.09 -6.49
C PRO A 145 3.12 -1.53 -6.70
N VAL A 146 4.14 -1.67 -7.55
CA VAL A 146 4.84 -2.93 -7.81
C VAL A 146 6.31 -2.72 -7.49
N PHE A 147 6.88 -3.58 -6.65
CA PHE A 147 8.31 -3.61 -6.38
C PHE A 147 9.07 -4.35 -7.48
N SER A 148 10.30 -3.92 -7.77
CA SER A 148 11.27 -4.72 -8.52
C SER A 148 11.67 -5.97 -7.72
N PRO A 149 12.18 -7.03 -8.38
CA PRO A 149 12.52 -8.28 -7.71
C PRO A 149 13.54 -8.15 -6.58
N ASP A 150 14.45 -7.18 -6.67
CA ASP A 150 15.44 -6.83 -5.65
C ASP A 150 14.89 -5.92 -4.52
N GLY A 151 13.65 -5.43 -4.66
CA GLY A 151 13.03 -4.50 -3.72
C GLY A 151 13.52 -3.05 -3.83
N GLU A 152 14.40 -2.72 -4.79
CA GLU A 152 14.99 -1.38 -4.84
C GLU A 152 14.12 -0.32 -5.51
N ASN A 153 13.30 -0.71 -6.47
CA ASN A 153 12.44 0.19 -7.22
C ASN A 153 10.97 -0.09 -6.94
N VAL A 154 10.19 0.99 -6.80
CA VAL A 154 8.73 0.94 -6.73
C VAL A 154 8.19 1.66 -7.97
N ALA A 155 7.46 0.91 -8.81
CA ALA A 155 6.81 1.44 -9.99
C ALA A 155 5.29 1.44 -9.82
N THR A 156 4.61 2.43 -10.39
CA THR A 156 3.15 2.45 -10.45
C THR A 156 2.66 3.11 -11.74
N LYS A 157 1.43 2.78 -12.14
CA LYS A 157 0.66 3.53 -13.13
C LYS A 157 0.03 4.73 -12.42
N VAL A 158 0.07 5.89 -13.05
CA VAL A 158 -0.51 7.14 -12.54
C VAL A 158 -1.36 7.83 -13.61
N GLU A 159 -2.27 8.69 -13.17
CA GLU A 159 -3.06 9.58 -14.04
C GLU A 159 -2.82 11.03 -13.64
N ARG A 160 -2.60 11.88 -14.64
CA ARG A 160 -2.57 13.35 -14.50
C ARG A 160 -3.22 13.97 -15.72
N ASN A 161 -4.18 14.86 -15.50
CA ASN A 161 -4.89 15.60 -16.56
C ASN A 161 -5.50 14.67 -17.63
N HIS A 162 -6.16 13.59 -17.21
CA HIS A 162 -6.78 12.58 -18.08
C HIS A 162 -5.81 11.82 -19.00
N LYS A 163 -4.52 11.87 -18.70
CA LYS A 163 -3.48 11.09 -19.37
C LYS A 163 -2.80 10.15 -18.40
N TYR A 164 -2.40 9.01 -18.91
CA TYR A 164 -1.74 7.97 -18.12
C TYR A 164 -0.25 7.92 -18.39
N THR A 165 0.53 7.68 -17.33
CA THR A 165 1.96 7.38 -17.45
C THR A 165 2.43 6.47 -16.31
N TRP A 166 3.68 6.04 -16.36
CA TRP A 166 4.32 5.29 -15.28
C TRP A 166 5.22 6.21 -14.46
N ALA A 167 5.28 5.97 -13.16
CA ALA A 167 6.22 6.61 -12.25
C ALA A 167 7.06 5.53 -11.53
N ILE A 168 8.34 5.82 -11.29
CA ILE A 168 9.26 4.96 -10.53
C ILE A 168 9.97 5.81 -9.48
N ASN A 169 9.88 5.40 -8.20
CA ASN A 169 10.53 6.08 -7.08
C ASN A 169 10.25 7.60 -7.05
N GLY A 170 9.00 7.99 -7.33
CA GLY A 170 8.58 9.38 -7.39
C GLY A 170 8.97 10.14 -8.67
N LYS A 171 9.68 9.53 -9.61
CA LYS A 171 9.97 10.13 -10.92
C LYS A 171 8.93 9.73 -11.95
N VAL A 172 8.34 10.70 -12.63
CA VAL A 172 7.29 10.51 -13.65
C VAL A 172 7.92 10.38 -15.03
N TRP A 173 7.49 9.40 -15.83
CA TRP A 173 7.96 9.29 -17.20
C TRP A 173 7.40 10.42 -18.07
N ASN A 174 8.23 10.99 -18.94
CA ASN A 174 7.87 12.11 -19.81
C ASN A 174 6.97 11.73 -21.01
N LYS A 175 6.52 10.47 -21.10
CA LYS A 175 5.59 10.00 -22.13
C LYS A 175 4.20 9.83 -21.54
N GLU A 176 3.20 10.23 -22.30
CA GLU A 176 1.78 10.13 -21.93
C GLU A 176 1.05 9.20 -22.89
N PHE A 177 0.03 8.50 -22.38
CA PHE A 177 -0.70 7.48 -23.11
C PHE A 177 -2.21 7.61 -22.88
N ASP A 178 -3.00 7.10 -23.83
CA ASP A 178 -4.47 7.10 -23.75
C ASP A 178 -4.98 6.04 -22.76
N ALA A 179 -4.25 4.93 -22.64
CA ALA A 179 -4.49 3.92 -21.60
C ALA A 179 -3.20 3.14 -21.34
N ILE A 180 -2.97 2.75 -20.08
CA ILE A 180 -1.85 1.86 -19.71
C ILE A 180 -2.29 0.81 -18.69
N TRP A 181 -1.49 -0.25 -18.59
CA TRP A 181 -1.65 -1.32 -17.60
C TRP A 181 -0.53 -1.27 -16.55
N PRO A 182 -0.69 -1.98 -15.41
CA PRO A 182 0.37 -2.10 -14.42
C PRO A 182 1.70 -2.51 -15.04
N PRO A 183 2.81 -1.88 -14.61
CA PRO A 183 4.15 -2.24 -15.05
C PRO A 183 4.53 -3.64 -14.57
N ILE A 184 5.42 -4.30 -15.30
CA ILE A 184 5.99 -5.60 -14.90
C ILE A 184 7.51 -5.52 -15.04
N PHE A 185 8.24 -5.69 -13.94
CA PHE A 185 9.70 -5.77 -13.96
C PHE A 185 10.17 -7.08 -14.58
N SER A 186 11.32 -7.03 -15.27
CA SER A 186 12.06 -8.24 -15.63
C SER A 186 12.62 -8.92 -14.36
N PRO A 187 12.92 -10.24 -14.40
CA PRO A 187 13.43 -10.95 -13.23
C PRO A 187 14.74 -10.39 -12.64
N ASP A 188 15.55 -9.74 -13.47
CA ASP A 188 16.79 -9.06 -13.06
C ASP A 188 16.57 -7.60 -12.60
N GLY A 189 15.34 -7.10 -12.62
CA GLY A 189 14.97 -5.74 -12.20
C GLY A 189 15.37 -4.61 -13.16
N ASN A 190 16.18 -4.88 -14.18
CA ASN A 190 16.78 -3.81 -15.01
C ASN A 190 15.88 -3.32 -16.15
N LYS A 191 14.83 -4.05 -16.50
CA LYS A 191 13.89 -3.72 -17.57
C LYS A 191 12.45 -3.84 -17.10
N MET A 192 11.54 -3.29 -17.89
CA MET A 192 10.11 -3.36 -17.64
C MET A 192 9.33 -3.66 -18.92
N LEU A 193 8.35 -4.55 -18.83
CA LEU A 193 7.30 -4.71 -19.83
C LEU A 193 6.18 -3.71 -19.55
N LEU A 194 6.01 -2.78 -20.47
CA LEU A 194 5.00 -1.74 -20.45
C LEU A 194 3.97 -1.99 -21.55
N ARG A 195 2.69 -1.84 -21.22
CA ARG A 195 1.58 -2.02 -22.14
C ARG A 195 0.80 -0.72 -22.18
N CYS A 196 0.60 -0.18 -23.38
CA CYS A 196 -0.10 1.09 -23.58
C CYS A 196 -0.97 1.09 -24.84
N ILE A 197 -1.92 2.01 -24.86
CA ILE A 197 -2.57 2.51 -26.07
C ILE A 197 -2.06 3.92 -26.33
N GLU A 198 -1.57 4.16 -27.54
CA GLU A 198 -1.28 5.49 -28.07
C GLU A 198 -1.82 5.57 -29.51
N ASN A 199 -2.52 6.66 -29.85
CA ASN A 199 -3.08 6.89 -31.19
C ASN A 199 -3.95 5.72 -31.67
N GLY A 200 -4.77 5.16 -30.77
CA GLY A 200 -5.68 4.05 -31.05
C GLY A 200 -5.01 2.69 -31.30
N LYS A 201 -3.69 2.56 -31.11
CA LYS A 201 -2.94 1.31 -31.28
C LYS A 201 -2.41 0.80 -29.95
N TYR A 202 -2.49 -0.51 -29.75
CA TYR A 202 -1.97 -1.18 -28.57
C TYR A 202 -0.51 -1.61 -28.77
N TYR A 203 0.35 -1.28 -27.81
CA TYR A 203 1.78 -1.61 -27.82
C TYR A 203 2.19 -2.42 -26.60
N ARG A 204 3.23 -3.25 -26.80
CA ARG A 204 4.03 -3.85 -25.73
C ARG A 204 5.46 -3.37 -25.92
N ARG A 205 6.03 -2.74 -24.89
CA ARG A 205 7.39 -2.20 -24.91
C ARG A 205 8.20 -2.84 -23.80
N ILE A 206 9.42 -3.25 -24.11
CA ILE A 206 10.40 -3.63 -23.11
C ILE A 206 11.43 -2.51 -23.08
N ILE A 207 11.50 -1.78 -21.98
CA ILE A 207 12.44 -0.65 -21.83
C ILE A 207 13.34 -0.86 -20.60
N PRO A 208 14.55 -0.30 -20.57
CA PRO A 208 15.34 -0.20 -19.35
C PRO A 208 14.63 0.65 -18.29
N VAL A 209 14.77 0.30 -17.01
CA VAL A 209 14.27 1.13 -15.90
C VAL A 209 14.88 2.53 -15.92
N SER A 210 16.15 2.64 -16.34
CA SER A 210 16.84 3.92 -16.49
C SER A 210 16.19 4.87 -17.50
N GLU A 211 15.40 4.38 -18.47
CA GLU A 211 14.69 5.26 -19.40
C GLU A 211 13.63 6.13 -18.69
N ILE A 212 13.09 5.68 -17.56
CA ILE A 212 12.14 6.46 -16.74
C ILE A 212 12.88 7.27 -15.67
N LEU A 213 13.94 6.71 -15.08
CA LEU A 213 14.66 7.38 -13.99
C LEU A 213 15.56 8.54 -14.46
N GLY A 214 15.97 8.55 -15.73
CA GLY A 214 16.94 9.51 -16.28
C GLY A 214 18.37 9.08 -16.02
#